data_AF-R4X9L7-F1
#
_entry.id   AF-R4X9L7-F1
#
_cell.length_a   1.000
_cell.length_b   1.000
_cell.length_c   1.000
_cell.angle_alpha   90.00
_cell.angle_beta   90.00
_cell.angle_gamma   90.00
#
_symmetry.space_group_name_H-M   'P 1'
#
loop_
_entity.id
_entity.type
_entity.pdbx_description
1 polymer ?
#
loop_
_entity_poly.entity_id
_entity_poly.type
_entity_poly.pdbx_seq_one_letter_code
_entity_poly.pdbx_strand_id
1 'polypeptide(L)'
;MAILAVRQQLLIYTTLLSSLSFFCLFSPAKILKQGTLLLIGDAMELRQYPYTAYSLAPTGFVLAVLALIYLTIYLRNDMGFLNAITSLRFLGAALICGWSYFSKEPPIGNSLIFSFGFGDLVFQVKARCHFNAMN
;
A
#
# COMPACT_ATOMS: atom_id res chain seq x y z
N MET A 1 -3.00 -26.04 -0.19
CA MET A 1 -2.28 -24.74 -0.18
C MET A 1 -1.99 -24.38 1.28
N ALA A 2 -0.72 -24.36 1.66
CA ALA A 2 -0.33 -24.02 3.02
C ALA A 2 -0.72 -22.56 3.31
N ILE A 3 -1.62 -22.37 4.27
CA ILE A 3 -2.01 -21.06 4.76
C ILE A 3 -0.77 -20.48 5.46
N LEU A 4 -0.08 -19.52 4.83
CA LEU A 4 0.99 -18.78 5.52
C LEU A 4 0.43 -18.17 6.81
N ALA A 5 1.17 -18.31 7.91
CA ALA A 5 0.83 -17.66 9.17
C ALA A 5 0.77 -16.14 8.98
N VAL A 6 -0.17 -15.47 9.66
CA VAL A 6 -0.42 -14.01 9.55
C VAL A 6 0.87 -13.19 9.72
N ARG A 7 1.77 -13.66 10.57
CA ARG A 7 3.09 -13.06 10.81
C ARG A 7 4.00 -13.07 9.58
N GLN A 8 4.01 -14.16 8.81
CA GLN A 8 4.82 -14.25 7.60
C GLN A 8 4.23 -13.37 6.48
N GLN A 9 2.91 -13.25 6.41
CA GLN A 9 2.25 -12.34 5.46
C GLN A 9 2.54 -10.87 5.77
N LEU A 10 2.49 -10.49 7.05
CA LEU A 10 2.85 -9.15 7.49
C LEU A 10 4.30 -8.81 7.09
N LEU A 11 5.22 -9.76 7.29
CA LEU A 11 6.63 -9.58 6.95
C LEU A 11 6.83 -9.42 5.44
N ILE A 12 6.23 -10.30 4.62
CA ILE A 12 6.28 -10.20 3.16
C ILE A 12 5.71 -8.86 2.70
N TYR A 13 4.55 -8.47 3.22
CA TYR A 13 3.91 -7.21 2.88
C TYR A 13 4.77 -6.00 3.24
N THR A 14 5.39 -6.02 4.44
CA THR A 14 6.30 -4.95 4.89
C THR A 14 7.55 -4.86 4.01
N THR A 15 8.13 -6.00 3.61
CA THR A 15 9.29 -6.02 2.70
C THR A 15 8.95 -5.56 1.27
N LEU A 16 7.76 -5.89 0.79
CA LEU A 16 7.27 -5.40 -0.50
C LEU A 16 7.05 -3.88 -0.46
N LEU A 17 6.40 -3.37 0.59
CA LEU A 17 6.20 -1.93 0.78
C LEU A 17 7.52 -1.16 0.89
N SER A 18 8.49 -1.68 1.64
CA SER A 18 9.78 -1.00 1.83
C SER A 18 10.61 -0.98 0.55
N SER A 19 10.66 -2.10 -0.18
CA SER A 19 11.36 -2.16 -1.46
C SER A 19 10.70 -1.28 -2.52
N LEU A 20 9.37 -1.30 -2.64
CA LEU A 20 8.65 -0.46 -3.59
C LEU A 20 8.80 1.03 -3.25
N SER A 21 8.72 1.40 -1.97
CA SER A 21 8.99 2.76 -1.50
C SER A 21 10.40 3.24 -1.86
N PHE A 22 11.41 2.40 -1.63
CA PHE A 22 12.79 2.71 -1.99
C PHE A 22 12.94 2.98 -3.49
N PHE A 23 12.36 2.13 -4.35
CA PHE A 23 12.42 2.35 -5.80
C PHE A 23 11.63 3.61 -6.24
N CYS A 24 10.50 3.91 -5.62
CA CYS A 24 9.71 5.11 -5.89
C CYS A 24 10.47 6.41 -5.54
N LEU A 25 11.25 6.42 -4.45
CA LEU A 25 11.97 7.60 -4.00
C LEU A 25 13.33 7.78 -4.69
N PHE A 26 14.09 6.70 -4.87
CA PHE A 26 15.48 6.76 -5.36
C PHE A 26 15.63 6.45 -6.85
N SER A 27 14.65 5.81 -7.49
CA SER A 27 14.71 5.48 -8.92
C SER A 27 13.34 5.54 -9.62
N PRO A 28 12.59 6.65 -9.50
CA PRO A 28 11.24 6.77 -10.08
C PRO A 28 11.23 6.58 -11.60
N ALA A 29 12.30 7.01 -12.29
CA ALA A 29 12.43 6.84 -13.73
C ALA A 29 12.48 5.37 -14.18
N LYS A 30 12.99 4.45 -13.35
CA LYS A 30 13.00 3.01 -13.67
C LYS A 30 11.60 2.40 -13.55
N ILE A 31 10.82 2.82 -12.56
CA ILE A 31 9.43 2.36 -12.37
C ILE A 31 8.55 2.86 -13.53
N LEU A 32 8.68 4.13 -13.90
CA LEU A 32 7.93 4.68 -15.02
C LEU A 32 8.25 3.95 -16.34
N LYS A 33 9.52 3.58 -16.56
CA LYS A 33 9.95 2.80 -17.73
C LYS A 33 9.43 1.37 -17.74
N GLN A 34 9.11 0.77 -16.59
CA GLN A 34 8.51 -0.57 -16.54
C GLN A 34 7.08 -0.60 -17.09
N GLY A 35 6.42 0.56 -17.22
CA GLY A 35 5.08 0.65 -17.79
C GLY A 35 3.98 0.06 -16.89
N THR A 36 4.29 -0.42 -15.69
CA THR A 36 3.30 -1.01 -14.77
C THR A 36 2.20 -0.02 -14.41
N LEU A 37 2.57 1.25 -14.21
CA LEU A 37 1.61 2.34 -13.96
C LEU A 37 0.73 2.65 -15.19
N LEU A 38 1.29 2.53 -16.40
CA LEU A 38 0.54 2.66 -17.65
C LEU A 38 -0.43 1.48 -17.81
N LEU A 39 0.02 0.26 -17.53
CA LEU A 39 -0.79 -0.95 -17.62
C LEU A 39 -1.96 -0.94 -16.62
N ILE A 40 -1.71 -0.48 -15.39
CA ILE A 40 -2.77 -0.27 -14.38
C ILE A 40 -3.70 0.86 -14.82
N GLY A 41 -3.16 1.96 -15.34
CA GLY A 41 -3.95 3.06 -15.88
C GLY A 41 -4.87 2.62 -17.01
N ASP A 42 -4.37 1.78 -17.91
CA ASP A 42 -5.11 1.21 -19.04
C ASP A 42 -6.19 0.24 -18.58
N ALA A 43 -5.86 -0.63 -17.60
CA ALA A 43 -6.85 -1.51 -16.98
C ALA A 43 -7.97 -0.74 -16.25
N MET A 44 -7.73 0.51 -15.88
CA MET A 44 -8.69 1.40 -15.23
C MET A 44 -9.33 2.41 -16.20
N GLU A 45 -9.09 2.29 -17.51
CA GLU A 45 -9.56 3.22 -18.57
C GLU A 45 -9.22 4.70 -18.29
N LEU A 46 -8.08 4.97 -17.63
CA LEU A 46 -7.66 6.32 -17.28
C LEU A 46 -6.91 6.98 -18.42
N ARG A 47 -7.12 8.29 -18.62
CA ARG A 47 -6.35 9.08 -19.60
C ARG A 47 -4.86 9.03 -19.26
N GLN A 48 -4.07 8.49 -20.18
CA GLN A 48 -2.62 8.47 -20.08
C GLN A 48 -2.06 9.89 -20.20
N TYR A 49 -1.35 10.36 -19.17
CA TYR A 49 -0.54 11.57 -19.22
C TYR A 49 0.94 11.20 -19.10
N PRO A 50 1.86 11.98 -19.69
CA PRO A 50 3.28 11.79 -19.45
C PRO A 50 3.57 12.06 -17.97
N TYR A 51 3.80 11.00 -17.19
CA TYR A 51 4.13 11.12 -15.77
C TYR A 51 5.56 11.66 -15.63
N THR A 52 5.71 12.71 -14.83
CA THR A 52 7.02 13.21 -14.45
C THR A 52 7.61 12.36 -13.33
N ALA A 53 8.94 12.27 -13.20
CA ALA A 53 9.54 11.49 -12.11
C ALA A 53 9.12 11.96 -10.70
N TYR A 54 8.71 13.23 -10.58
CA TYR A 54 8.27 13.85 -9.32
C TYR A 54 6.90 13.35 -8.85
N SER A 55 6.06 12.83 -9.74
CA SER A 55 4.72 12.33 -9.39
C SER A 55 4.73 11.08 -8.50
N LEU A 56 5.81 10.29 -8.57
CA LEU A 56 5.98 9.10 -7.73
C LEU A 56 6.50 9.39 -6.32
N ALA A 57 7.09 10.56 -6.07
CA ALA A 57 7.64 10.91 -4.76
C ALA A 57 6.60 10.82 -3.62
N PRO A 58 5.38 11.40 -3.74
CA PRO A 58 4.35 11.27 -2.71
C PRO A 58 3.93 9.81 -2.51
N THR A 59 3.89 9.02 -3.58
CA THR A 59 3.62 7.58 -3.51
C THR A 59 4.69 6.83 -2.73
N GLY A 60 5.95 7.09 -3.02
CA GLY A 60 7.08 6.50 -2.28
C GLY A 60 7.06 6.87 -0.80
N PHE A 61 6.69 8.10 -0.47
CA PHE A 61 6.60 8.56 0.92
C PHE A 61 5.46 7.88 1.69
N VAL A 62 4.27 7.80 1.09
CA VAL A 62 3.13 7.11 1.71
C VAL A 62 3.45 5.63 1.96
N LEU A 63 4.08 4.95 0.99
CA LEU A 63 4.52 3.56 1.15
C LEU A 63 5.59 3.40 2.24
N ALA A 64 6.50 4.37 2.40
CA ALA A 64 7.51 4.36 3.47
C ALA A 64 6.85 4.44 4.86
N VAL A 65 5.92 5.39 5.02
CA VAL A 65 5.17 5.55 6.28
C VAL A 65 4.40 4.28 6.60
N LEU A 66 3.79 3.65 5.60
CA LEU A 66 3.08 2.38 5.78
C LEU A 66 4.02 1.25 6.21
N ALA A 67 5.17 1.12 5.54
CA ALA A 67 6.18 0.12 5.90
C ALA A 67 6.65 0.29 7.34
N LEU A 68 6.84 1.53 7.82
CA LEU A 68 7.19 1.81 9.21
C LEU A 68 6.09 1.40 10.18
N ILE A 69 4.82 1.70 9.88
CA ILE A 69 3.68 1.28 10.72
C ILE A 69 3.65 -0.25 10.84
N TYR A 70 3.79 -0.99 9.74
CA TYR A 70 3.80 -2.46 9.81
C TYR A 70 5.07 -3.03 10.46
N LEU A 71 6.22 -2.36 10.31
CA LEU A 71 7.45 -2.74 10.99
C LEU A 71 7.30 -2.60 12.52
N THR A 72 6.62 -1.57 13.01
CA THR A 72 6.39 -1.40 14.46
C THR A 72 5.55 -2.53 15.07
N ILE A 73 4.54 -3.04 14.35
CA ILE A 73 3.79 -4.23 14.76
C ILE A 73 4.74 -5.43 14.91
N TYR A 74 5.66 -5.61 13.96
CA TYR A 74 6.61 -6.72 13.99
C TYR A 74 7.63 -6.59 15.13
N LEU A 75 8.18 -5.38 15.36
CA LEU A 75 9.12 -5.08 16.44
C LEU A 75 8.48 -5.28 17.82
N ARG A 76 7.22 -4.89 17.99
CA ARG A 76 6.49 -5.05 19.25
C ARG A 76 5.98 -6.48 19.47
N ASN A 77 5.98 -7.29 18.41
CA ASN A 77 5.46 -8.66 18.39
C ASN A 77 4.02 -8.78 18.92
N ASP A 78 3.25 -7.69 18.81
CA ASP A 78 1.89 -7.56 19.31
C ASP A 78 0.92 -7.47 18.12
N MET A 79 0.30 -8.60 17.81
CA MET A 79 -0.69 -8.70 16.74
C MET A 79 -2.02 -8.03 17.08
N GLY A 80 -2.31 -7.78 18.37
CA GLY A 80 -3.49 -7.01 18.80
C GLY A 80 -3.45 -5.56 18.33
N PHE A 81 -2.23 -5.05 18.10
CA PHE A 81 -1.99 -3.71 17.57
C PHE A 81 -2.52 -3.52 16.14
N LEU A 82 -2.73 -4.61 15.37
CA LEU A 82 -3.37 -4.53 14.05
C LEU A 82 -4.79 -3.95 14.12
N ASN A 83 -5.56 -4.31 15.14
CA ASN A 83 -6.91 -3.78 15.34
C ASN A 83 -6.89 -2.29 15.71
N ALA A 84 -5.91 -1.87 16.53
CA ALA A 84 -5.74 -0.47 16.91
C ALA A 84 -5.30 0.41 15.72
N ILE A 85 -4.54 -0.16 14.79
CA ILE A 85 -4.06 0.51 13.58
C ILE A 85 -5.18 0.71 12.54
N THR A 86 -6.31 -0.01 12.62
CA THR A 86 -7.43 0.11 11.67
C THR A 86 -7.89 1.56 11.47
N SER A 87 -8.06 2.31 12.56
CA SER A 87 -8.47 3.72 12.50
C SER A 87 -7.41 4.60 11.83
N LEU A 88 -6.14 4.30 12.07
CA LEU A 88 -4.99 5.02 11.50
C LEU A 88 -4.85 4.73 10.00
N ARG A 89 -5.16 3.50 9.57
CA ARG A 89 -5.24 3.11 8.16
C ARG A 89 -6.40 3.77 7.45
N PHE A 90 -7.56 3.89 8.09
CA PHE A 90 -8.71 4.62 7.54
C PHE A 90 -8.37 6.10 7.32
N LEU A 91 -7.71 6.72 8.30
CA LEU A 91 -7.19 8.09 8.17
C LEU A 91 -6.18 8.21 7.01
N GLY A 92 -5.27 7.23 6.87
CA GLY A 92 -4.34 7.15 5.74
C GLY A 92 -5.05 7.04 4.39
N ALA A 93 -6.07 6.19 4.28
CA ALA A 93 -6.88 6.06 3.07
C ALA A 93 -7.62 7.36 2.73
N ALA A 94 -8.19 8.04 3.74
CA ALA A 94 -8.85 9.33 3.55
C ALA A 94 -7.88 10.42 3.04
N LEU A 95 -6.66 10.47 3.59
CA LEU A 95 -5.62 11.39 3.13
C LEU A 95 -5.15 11.08 1.70
N ILE A 96 -5.01 9.79 1.35
CA ILE A 96 -4.63 9.37 -0.01
C ILE A 96 -5.75 9.70 -1.01
N CYS A 97 -7.02 9.44 -0.65
CA CYS A 97 -8.16 9.82 -1.47
C CYS A 97 -8.25 11.33 -1.66
N GLY A 98 -8.06 12.11 -0.58
CA GLY A 98 -8.00 13.57 -0.65
C GLY A 98 -6.87 14.05 -1.55
N TRP A 99 -5.66 13.51 -1.37
CA TRP A 99 -4.51 13.83 -2.21
C TRP A 99 -4.72 13.44 -3.68
N SER A 100 -5.32 12.29 -3.95
CA SER A 100 -5.67 11.84 -5.30
C SER A 100 -6.74 12.71 -5.96
N TYR A 101 -7.63 13.32 -5.18
CA TYR A 101 -8.64 14.25 -5.68
C TYR A 101 -8.01 15.60 -6.06
N PHE A 102 -7.03 16.08 -5.27
CA PHE A 102 -6.34 17.34 -5.54
C PHE A 102 -5.20 17.23 -6.55
N SER A 103 -4.51 16.09 -6.60
CA SER A 103 -3.48 15.80 -7.59
C SER A 103 -4.15 15.43 -8.90
N LYS A 104 -3.94 16.23 -9.94
CA LYS A 104 -4.47 15.99 -11.30
C LYS A 104 -3.81 14.79 -12.01
N GLU A 105 -3.36 13.79 -11.25
CA GLU A 105 -2.66 12.59 -11.72
C GLU A 105 -3.46 11.32 -11.32
N PRO A 106 -4.65 11.11 -11.92
CA PRO A 106 -5.58 10.06 -11.53
C PRO A 106 -4.98 8.63 -11.51
N PRO A 107 -4.07 8.24 -12.41
CA PRO A 107 -3.53 6.87 -12.42
C PRO A 107 -2.63 6.54 -11.24
N ILE A 108 -1.87 7.53 -10.76
CA ILE A 108 -0.97 7.34 -9.61
C ILE A 108 -1.80 7.31 -8.32
N GLY A 109 -2.75 8.23 -8.19
CA GLY A 109 -3.68 8.24 -7.07
C GLY A 109 -4.52 6.96 -6.99
N ASN A 110 -5.11 6.51 -8.10
CA ASN A 110 -5.95 5.32 -8.14
C ASN A 110 -5.17 4.03 -7.90
N SER A 111 -3.94 3.91 -8.42
CA SER A 111 -3.09 2.74 -8.14
C SER A 111 -2.68 2.65 -6.67
N LEU A 112 -2.45 3.80 -6.03
CA LEU A 112 -2.23 3.93 -4.59
C LEU A 112 -3.46 3.49 -3.78
N ILE A 113 -4.62 4.06 -4.11
CA ILE A 113 -5.89 3.76 -3.43
C ILE A 113 -6.21 2.27 -3.58
N PHE A 114 -6.05 1.71 -4.78
CA PHE A 114 -6.24 0.29 -5.04
C PHE A 114 -5.29 -0.57 -4.21
N SER A 115 -3.99 -0.26 -4.20
CA SER A 115 -2.99 -1.01 -3.43
C SER A 115 -3.29 -0.96 -1.92
N PHE A 116 -3.73 0.20 -1.44
CA PHE A 116 -4.08 0.41 -0.04
C PHE A 116 -5.35 -0.34 0.35
N GLY A 117 -6.40 -0.24 -0.46
CA GLY A 117 -7.68 -0.93 -0.25
C GLY A 117 -7.54 -2.45 -0.35
N PHE A 118 -6.78 -2.94 -1.33
CA PHE A 118 -6.50 -4.37 -1.49
C PHE A 118 -5.72 -4.92 -0.30
N GLY A 119 -4.68 -4.21 0.15
CA GLY A 119 -3.96 -4.57 1.37
C GLY A 119 -4.88 -4.62 2.59
N ASP A 120 -5.80 -3.67 2.72
CA ASP A 120 -6.78 -3.65 3.83
C ASP A 120 -7.76 -4.81 3.81
N LEU A 121 -8.29 -5.14 2.64
CA LEU A 121 -9.16 -6.29 2.45
C LEU A 121 -8.47 -7.61 2.85
N VAL A 122 -7.23 -7.81 2.42
CA VAL A 122 -6.45 -9.02 2.75
C VAL A 122 -6.24 -9.14 4.26
N PHE A 123 -5.92 -8.03 4.94
CA PHE A 123 -5.72 -8.05 6.39
C PHE A 123 -7.03 -8.18 7.17
N GLN A 124 -8.11 -7.50 6.78
CA GLN A 124 -9.39 -7.59 7.49
C GLN A 124 -10.02 -9.00 7.36
N VAL A 125 -10.00 -9.58 6.17
CA VAL A 125 -10.56 -10.94 5.95
C VAL A 125 -9.80 -11.96 6.79
N LYS A 126 -8.46 -11.89 6.83
CA LYS A 126 -7.67 -12.88 7.59
C LYS A 126 -7.61 -12.60 9.09
N ALA A 127 -7.54 -11.35 9.53
CA ALA A 127 -7.63 -11.02 10.95
C ALA A 127 -8.95 -11.50 11.54
N ARG A 128 -10.06 -11.34 10.81
CA ARG A 128 -11.38 -11.85 11.20
C ARG A 128 -11.42 -13.39 11.24
N CYS A 129 -10.83 -14.08 10.26
CA CYS A 129 -10.75 -15.56 10.29
C CYS A 129 -9.89 -16.10 11.44
N HIS A 130 -8.80 -15.40 11.80
CA HIS A 130 -7.93 -15.83 12.89
C HIS A 130 -8.55 -15.60 14.29
N PHE A 131 -9.38 -14.56 14.44
CA PHE A 131 -10.14 -14.30 15.66
C PHE A 131 -11.29 -15.30 15.84
N ASN A 132 -12.02 -15.63 14.77
CA ASN A 132 -13.09 -16.64 14.82
C ASN A 132 -12.59 -18.07 15.02
N ALA A 133 -11.30 -18.34 14.81
CA ALA A 133 -10.67 -19.65 15.09
C ALA A 133 -10.14 -19.77 16.53
N MET A 134 -10.15 -18.68 17.30
CA MET A 134 -9.71 -18.62 18.71
C MET A 134 -10.87 -18.53 19.72
N ASN A 135 -12.11 -18.35 19.22
CA ASN A 135 -13.37 -18.47 19.98
C ASN A 135 -14.08 -19.78 19.62
#